data_AF-A0A351SHC3-F1
#
_entry.id   AF-A0A351SHC3-F1
#
_cell.length_a   1.000
_cell.length_b   1.000
_cell.length_c   1.000
_cell.angle_alpha   90.00
_cell.angle_beta   90.00
_cell.angle_gamma   90.00
#
_symmetry.space_group_name_H-M   'P 1'
#
loop_
_entity.id
_entity.type
_entity.pdbx_description
1 polymer ?
#
loop_
_entity_poly.entity_id
_entity_poly.type
_entity_poly.pdbx_seq_one_letter_code
_entity_poly.pdbx_strand_id
1 'polypeptide(L)'
;MITPNSARSAIMQAYSIDLHGGDDFTGVVGSSRASSTQKIANQYEAGIVIAAVEALGNLRHWLLWAYGPYLWADRNQCIHGAFRLVSGVAEIDFEAMKENKRVRTELMVLVCMDNYKALAVNGAKKYRKPAHFAAAVDRLSGGQHKINLTNYNRDYGYLETLIDDVCAKLDATGLGPVAQVLPRIAELQGAA
;
A
#
# COMPACT_ATOMS: atom_id res chain seq x y z
N MET A 1 17.37 -10.26 10.55
CA MET A 1 16.93 -10.70 9.21
C MET A 1 15.95 -9.67 8.69
N ILE A 2 16.31 -8.92 7.66
CA ILE A 2 15.42 -7.91 7.04
C ILE A 2 14.35 -8.67 6.26
N THR A 3 13.09 -8.40 6.59
CA THR A 3 11.93 -9.05 5.99
C THR A 3 11.12 -8.03 5.19
N PRO A 4 10.22 -8.46 4.29
CA PRO A 4 9.24 -7.56 3.67
C PRO A 4 8.47 -6.73 4.71
N ASN A 5 8.22 -7.27 5.91
CA ASN A 5 7.57 -6.54 7.00
C ASN A 5 8.43 -5.37 7.51
N SER A 6 9.75 -5.52 7.62
CA SER A 6 10.62 -4.38 8.02
C SER A 6 10.69 -3.29 6.94
N ALA A 7 10.62 -3.65 5.65
CA ALA A 7 10.55 -2.65 4.57
C ALA A 7 9.22 -1.88 4.58
N ARG A 8 8.10 -2.57 4.77
CA ARG A 8 6.77 -1.93 4.92
C ARG A 8 6.74 -0.94 6.09
N SER A 9 7.26 -1.33 7.25
CA SER A 9 7.34 -0.46 8.44
C SER A 9 8.27 0.74 8.22
N ALA A 10 9.42 0.53 7.56
CA ALA A 10 10.37 1.60 7.29
C ALA A 10 9.78 2.70 6.39
N ILE A 11 8.97 2.33 5.38
CA ILE A 11 8.25 3.30 4.53
C ILE A 11 7.30 4.15 5.39
N MET A 12 6.48 3.52 6.22
CA MET A 12 5.54 4.22 7.09
C MET A 12 6.25 5.20 8.03
N GLN A 13 7.36 4.78 8.65
CA GLN A 13 8.14 5.57 9.58
C GLN A 13 8.83 6.75 8.88
N ALA A 14 9.53 6.50 7.77
CA ALA A 14 10.27 7.53 7.04
C ALA A 14 9.37 8.68 6.59
N TYR A 15 8.22 8.37 6.00
CA TYR A 15 7.27 9.39 5.54
C TYR A 15 6.49 10.04 6.70
N SER A 16 6.39 9.39 7.87
CA SER A 16 5.83 10.02 9.07
C SER A 16 6.80 11.01 9.71
N ILE A 17 8.11 10.73 9.68
CA ILE A 17 9.17 11.65 10.10
C ILE A 17 9.19 12.90 9.22
N ASP A 18 9.07 12.73 7.91
CA ASP A 18 8.97 13.83 6.93
C ASP A 18 7.75 14.74 7.20
N LEU A 19 6.56 14.16 7.39
CA LEU A 19 5.33 14.91 7.63
C LEU A 19 5.29 15.68 8.96
N HIS A 20 5.89 15.13 10.02
CA HIS A 20 5.72 15.64 11.38
C HIS A 20 6.99 16.24 12.00
N GLY A 21 8.13 16.18 11.30
CA GLY A 21 9.44 16.54 11.87
C GLY A 21 9.77 15.71 13.13
N GLY A 22 9.19 14.50 13.22
CA GLY A 22 9.10 13.68 14.43
C GLY A 22 10.30 12.78 14.70
N ASP A 23 10.44 12.41 15.97
CA ASP A 23 11.69 12.14 16.67
C ASP A 23 12.20 10.69 16.66
N ASP A 24 11.63 9.74 15.89
CA ASP A 24 12.06 8.33 16.01
C ASP A 24 11.84 7.43 14.78
N PHE A 25 12.88 6.69 14.40
CA PHE A 25 12.83 5.58 13.44
C PHE A 25 12.47 4.24 14.13
N THR A 26 12.34 4.24 15.46
CA THR A 26 12.00 3.05 16.24
C THR A 26 10.50 3.02 16.59
N GLY A 27 9.92 1.81 16.60
CA GLY A 27 8.47 1.63 16.82
C GLY A 27 8.04 2.03 18.23
N VAL A 28 7.06 2.92 18.31
CA VAL A 28 6.07 3.12 19.39
C VAL A 28 6.48 2.57 20.78
N VAL A 29 7.52 3.12 21.42
CA VAL A 29 7.69 3.02 22.89
C VAL A 29 8.44 4.25 23.40
N GLY A 30 7.81 5.01 24.30
CA GLY A 30 8.52 5.87 25.26
C GLY A 30 8.62 7.35 24.91
N SER A 31 7.87 8.16 25.64
CA SER A 31 7.88 9.62 25.62
C SER A 31 9.16 10.20 26.25
N SER A 32 10.27 10.19 25.51
CA SER A 32 11.40 11.10 25.77
C SER A 32 11.69 11.90 24.52
N ARG A 33 11.68 13.24 24.65
CA ARG A 33 12.00 14.17 23.56
C ARG A 33 13.37 13.81 22.99
N ALA A 34 13.48 13.48 21.71
CA ALA A 34 14.77 13.13 21.14
C ALA A 34 15.71 14.33 21.19
N SER A 35 17.00 14.07 21.44
CA SER A 35 18.02 15.11 21.35
C SER A 35 18.11 15.65 19.92
N SER A 36 18.57 16.89 19.73
CA SER A 36 18.71 17.49 18.40
C SER A 36 19.55 16.62 17.44
N THR A 37 20.57 15.94 17.96
CA THR A 37 21.41 15.00 17.19
C THR A 37 20.63 13.78 16.74
N GLN A 38 19.79 13.20 17.61
CA GLN A 38 18.95 12.06 17.27
C GLN A 38 17.91 12.42 16.19
N LYS A 39 17.33 13.63 16.28
CA LYS A 39 16.41 14.14 15.24
C LYS A 39 17.07 14.22 13.87
N ILE A 40 18.31 14.73 13.82
CA ILE A 40 19.08 14.84 12.58
C ILE A 40 19.39 13.45 12.02
N ALA A 41 19.79 12.49 12.86
CA ALA A 41 20.04 11.11 12.45
C ALA A 41 18.77 10.46 11.88
N ASN A 42 17.63 10.59 12.56
CA ASN A 42 16.36 10.02 12.11
C ASN A 42 15.88 10.64 10.79
N GLN A 43 16.08 11.95 10.59
CA GLN A 43 15.78 12.60 9.31
C GLN A 43 16.70 12.12 8.19
N TYR A 44 17.98 11.90 8.48
CA TYR A 44 18.93 11.36 7.50
C TYR A 44 18.54 9.93 7.09
N GLU A 45 18.22 9.07 8.05
CA GLU A 45 17.77 7.69 7.81
C GLU A 45 16.44 7.65 7.04
N ALA A 46 15.47 8.50 7.41
CA ALA A 46 14.23 8.67 6.66
C ALA A 46 14.49 9.11 5.21
N GLY A 47 15.42 10.04 5.00
CA GLY A 47 15.82 10.50 3.67
C GLY A 47 16.36 9.38 2.78
N ILE A 48 17.10 8.41 3.34
CA ILE A 48 17.59 7.24 2.59
C ILE A 48 16.42 6.37 2.11
N VAL A 49 15.45 6.11 2.99
CA VAL A 49 14.27 5.30 2.63
C VAL A 49 13.37 6.02 1.63
N ILE A 50 13.12 7.32 1.83
CA ILE A 50 12.35 8.16 0.90
C ILE A 50 13.03 8.13 -0.47
N ALA A 51 14.34 8.38 -0.55
CA ALA A 51 15.08 8.33 -1.80
C ALA A 51 14.95 6.97 -2.51
N ALA A 52 15.01 5.87 -1.75
CA ALA A 52 14.82 4.53 -2.30
C ALA A 52 13.41 4.30 -2.85
N VAL A 53 12.37 4.83 -2.20
CA VAL A 53 10.98 4.76 -2.68
C VAL A 53 10.77 5.63 -3.92
N GLU A 54 11.26 6.87 -3.89
CA GLU A 54 11.11 7.83 -4.99
C GLU A 54 11.83 7.38 -6.27
N ALA A 55 12.96 6.68 -6.13
CA ALA A 55 13.69 6.11 -7.27
C ALA A 55 12.90 5.03 -8.05
N LEU A 56 11.81 4.50 -7.49
CA LEU A 56 11.00 3.45 -8.12
C LEU A 56 9.97 3.98 -9.15
N GLY A 57 9.97 5.28 -9.41
CA GLY A 57 9.07 5.90 -10.39
C GLY A 57 7.61 5.59 -10.09
N ASN A 58 6.87 5.04 -11.06
CA ASN A 58 5.43 4.76 -10.89
C ASN A 58 5.11 3.76 -9.76
N LEU A 59 6.03 2.86 -9.42
CA LEU A 59 5.83 1.88 -8.36
C LEU A 59 5.80 2.53 -6.97
N ARG A 60 6.31 3.76 -6.82
CA ARG A 60 6.16 4.54 -5.59
C ARG A 60 4.70 4.73 -5.20
N HIS A 61 3.80 4.88 -6.17
CA HIS A 61 2.37 5.09 -5.90
C HIS A 61 1.74 3.89 -5.21
N TRP A 62 2.13 2.66 -5.61
CA TRP A 62 1.72 1.44 -4.92
C TRP A 62 2.22 1.43 -3.48
N LEU A 63 3.53 1.67 -3.27
CA LEU A 63 4.14 1.61 -1.95
C LEU A 63 3.60 2.67 -0.99
N LEU A 64 3.40 3.91 -1.45
CA LEU A 64 2.84 4.99 -0.64
C LEU A 64 1.36 4.81 -0.36
N TRP A 65 0.60 4.28 -1.31
CA TRP A 65 -0.79 3.90 -1.06
C TRP A 65 -0.91 2.76 -0.04
N ALA A 66 -0.06 1.74 -0.17
CA ALA A 66 -0.11 0.53 0.65
C ALA A 66 0.46 0.76 2.06
N TYR A 67 1.61 1.45 2.17
CA TYR A 67 2.43 1.51 3.37
C TYR A 67 2.79 2.93 3.83
N GLY A 68 2.41 3.96 3.08
CA GLY A 68 2.58 5.34 3.48
C GLY A 68 1.57 5.80 4.56
N PRO A 69 1.85 6.92 5.25
CA PRO A 69 0.98 7.46 6.28
C PRO A 69 -0.38 7.91 5.74
N TYR A 70 -1.42 7.69 6.55
CA TYR A 70 -2.81 8.01 6.17
C TYR A 70 -3.03 9.48 5.81
N LEU A 71 -2.28 10.38 6.48
CA LEU A 71 -2.37 11.85 6.34
C LEU A 71 -1.43 12.42 5.27
N TRP A 72 -0.85 11.58 4.40
CA TRP A 72 -0.03 12.05 3.29
C TRP A 72 -0.84 12.92 2.31
N ALA A 73 -0.32 14.10 1.97
CA ALA A 73 -1.02 15.09 1.14
C ALA A 73 -1.43 14.53 -0.24
N ASP A 74 -0.57 13.73 -0.87
CA ASP A 74 -0.80 13.18 -2.21
C ASP A 74 -1.48 11.81 -2.21
N ARG A 75 -2.18 11.45 -1.14
CA ARG A 75 -2.74 10.11 -1.00
C ARG A 75 -3.75 9.77 -2.10
N ASN A 76 -4.57 10.72 -2.53
CA ASN A 76 -5.50 10.50 -3.64
C ASN A 76 -4.76 10.21 -4.95
N GLN A 77 -3.68 10.94 -5.23
CA GLN A 77 -2.83 10.67 -6.39
C GLN A 77 -2.20 9.28 -6.30
N CYS A 78 -1.75 8.85 -5.12
CA CYS A 78 -1.21 7.52 -4.91
C CYS A 78 -2.27 6.43 -5.11
N ILE A 79 -3.52 6.63 -4.68
CA ILE A 79 -4.64 5.72 -4.97
C ILE A 79 -4.80 5.55 -6.48
N HIS A 80 -4.89 6.65 -7.23
CA HIS A 80 -5.07 6.60 -8.69
C HIS A 80 -3.86 5.96 -9.40
N GLY A 81 -2.64 6.29 -8.99
CA GLY A 81 -1.42 5.70 -9.53
C GLY A 81 -1.33 4.20 -9.26
N ALA A 82 -1.61 3.78 -8.02
CA ALA A 82 -1.63 2.37 -7.63
C ALA A 82 -2.72 1.59 -8.39
N PHE A 83 -3.91 2.17 -8.53
CA PHE A 83 -5.01 1.58 -9.30
C PHE A 83 -4.63 1.36 -10.77
N ARG A 84 -4.04 2.38 -11.41
CA ARG A 84 -3.59 2.28 -12.81
C ARG A 84 -2.49 1.22 -12.97
N LEU A 85 -1.56 1.16 -12.03
CA LEU A 85 -0.48 0.18 -12.05
C LEU A 85 -1.03 -1.25 -11.91
N VAL A 86 -1.87 -1.49 -10.90
CA VAL A 86 -2.48 -2.79 -10.65
C VAL A 86 -3.33 -3.22 -11.84
N SER A 87 -4.21 -2.35 -12.34
CA SER A 87 -5.10 -2.70 -13.45
C SER A 87 -4.34 -2.92 -14.76
N GLY A 88 -3.26 -2.16 -14.99
CA GLY A 88 -2.40 -2.32 -16.16
C GLY A 88 -1.62 -3.63 -16.13
N VAL A 89 -1.04 -4.00 -14.98
CA VAL A 89 -0.33 -5.29 -14.81
C VAL A 89 -1.29 -6.47 -14.82
N ALA A 90 -2.53 -6.28 -14.35
CA ALA A 90 -3.61 -7.26 -14.45
C ALA A 90 -4.22 -7.36 -15.85
N GLU A 91 -3.78 -6.51 -16.81
CA GLU A 91 -4.28 -6.45 -18.19
C GLU A 91 -5.80 -6.32 -18.29
N ILE A 92 -6.41 -5.55 -17.37
CA ILE A 92 -7.86 -5.34 -17.36
C ILE A 92 -8.24 -4.32 -18.43
N ASP A 93 -8.86 -4.79 -19.50
CA ASP A 93 -9.40 -3.93 -20.55
C ASP A 93 -10.76 -3.33 -20.13
N PHE A 94 -10.70 -2.15 -19.52
CA PHE A 94 -11.90 -1.40 -19.12
C PHE A 94 -12.67 -0.81 -20.29
N GLU A 95 -12.02 -0.50 -21.41
CA GLU A 95 -12.64 0.15 -22.57
C GLU A 95 -13.54 -0.82 -23.34
N ALA A 96 -13.21 -2.12 -23.31
CA ALA A 96 -14.08 -3.17 -23.84
C ALA A 96 -15.33 -3.45 -22.98
N MET A 97 -15.45 -2.87 -21.79
CA MET A 97 -16.57 -3.12 -20.87
C MET A 97 -17.70 -2.11 -21.04
N LYS A 98 -18.95 -2.58 -20.93
CA LYS A 98 -20.12 -1.69 -20.77
C LYS A 98 -19.99 -0.87 -19.48
N GLU A 99 -20.40 0.39 -19.51
CA GLU A 99 -20.29 1.36 -18.40
C GLU A 99 -20.57 0.78 -17.01
N ASN A 100 -21.76 0.19 -16.82
CA ASN A 100 -22.17 -0.36 -15.52
C ASN A 100 -21.29 -1.53 -15.05
N LYS A 101 -20.73 -2.32 -15.99
CA LYS A 101 -19.79 -3.39 -15.67
C LYS A 101 -18.41 -2.80 -15.37
N ARG A 102 -17.97 -1.83 -16.17
CA ARG A 102 -16.71 -1.11 -16.00
C ARG A 102 -16.58 -0.53 -14.60
N VAL A 103 -17.51 0.34 -14.19
CA VAL A 103 -17.46 1.01 -12.88
C VAL A 103 -17.46 0.00 -11.72
N ARG A 104 -18.26 -1.08 -11.82
CA ARG A 104 -18.25 -2.15 -10.80
C ARG A 104 -16.91 -2.88 -10.75
N THR A 105 -16.31 -3.17 -11.90
CA THR A 105 -14.97 -3.78 -11.98
C THR A 105 -13.92 -2.86 -11.37
N GLU A 106 -13.92 -1.56 -11.69
CA GLU A 106 -13.00 -0.57 -11.11
C GLU A 106 -13.09 -0.53 -9.57
N LEU A 107 -14.32 -0.46 -9.04
CA LEU A 107 -14.58 -0.50 -7.61
C LEU A 107 -14.13 -1.84 -7.00
N MET A 108 -14.37 -2.96 -7.69
CA MET A 108 -13.93 -4.27 -7.22
C MET A 108 -12.40 -4.36 -7.15
N VAL A 109 -11.68 -3.83 -8.14
CA VAL A 109 -10.21 -3.77 -8.11
C VAL A 109 -9.73 -3.01 -6.87
N LEU A 110 -10.29 -1.83 -6.58
CA LEU A 110 -9.95 -1.05 -5.38
C LEU A 110 -10.23 -1.82 -4.08
N VAL A 111 -11.34 -2.54 -4.00
CA VAL A 111 -11.69 -3.34 -2.82
C VAL A 111 -10.76 -4.56 -2.67
N CYS A 112 -10.38 -5.23 -3.76
CA CYS A 112 -9.41 -6.32 -3.74
C CYS A 112 -8.03 -5.82 -3.29
N MET A 113 -7.58 -4.68 -3.81
CA MET A 113 -6.35 -4.01 -3.37
C MET A 113 -6.40 -3.73 -1.86
N ASP A 114 -7.48 -3.11 -1.36
CA ASP A 114 -7.65 -2.84 0.09
C ASP A 114 -7.60 -4.12 0.93
N ASN A 115 -8.15 -5.22 0.40
CA ASN A 115 -8.08 -6.52 1.07
C ASN A 115 -6.66 -7.09 1.15
N TYR A 116 -5.91 -7.00 0.06
CA TYR A 116 -4.49 -7.39 0.02
C TYR A 116 -3.70 -6.54 1.02
N LYS A 117 -3.87 -5.22 1.00
CA LYS A 117 -3.22 -4.31 1.94
C LYS A 117 -3.52 -4.68 3.39
N ALA A 118 -4.78 -4.98 3.71
CA ALA A 118 -5.16 -5.39 5.06
C ALA A 118 -4.44 -6.69 5.48
N LEU A 119 -4.31 -7.67 4.58
CA LEU A 119 -3.54 -8.88 4.83
C LEU A 119 -2.05 -8.57 5.03
N ALA A 120 -1.47 -7.76 4.15
CA ALA A 120 -0.05 -7.43 4.16
C ALA A 120 0.39 -6.65 5.41
N VAL A 121 -0.48 -5.76 5.91
CA VAL A 121 -0.18 -4.89 7.06
C VAL A 121 -0.64 -5.52 8.39
N ASN A 122 -1.86 -6.06 8.44
CA ASN A 122 -2.46 -6.54 9.69
C ASN A 122 -2.38 -8.06 9.85
N GLY A 123 -1.86 -8.79 8.86
CA GLY A 123 -1.82 -10.26 8.87
C GLY A 123 -3.18 -10.93 8.63
N ALA A 124 -4.23 -10.17 8.32
CA ALA A 124 -5.57 -10.72 8.12
C ALA A 124 -6.36 -9.99 7.02
N LYS A 125 -7.00 -10.76 6.14
CA LYS A 125 -7.94 -10.23 5.14
C LYS A 125 -9.14 -9.58 5.83
N LYS A 126 -9.50 -8.37 5.37
CA LYS A 126 -10.68 -7.59 5.79
C LYS A 126 -11.99 -8.20 5.25
N TYR A 127 -11.93 -8.74 4.05
CA TYR A 127 -13.05 -9.35 3.33
C TYR A 127 -12.77 -10.83 3.11
N ARG A 128 -13.75 -11.68 3.47
CA ARG A 128 -13.61 -13.15 3.47
C ARG A 128 -14.70 -13.88 2.68
N LYS A 129 -15.73 -13.16 2.25
CA LYS A 129 -16.90 -13.70 1.56
C LYS A 129 -17.33 -12.72 0.47
N PRO A 130 -17.92 -13.19 -0.65
CA PRO A 130 -18.46 -12.34 -1.70
C PRO A 130 -19.36 -11.20 -1.20
N ALA A 131 -20.18 -11.47 -0.18
CA ALA A 131 -21.05 -10.47 0.45
C ALA A 131 -20.28 -9.27 1.03
N HIS A 132 -19.07 -9.49 1.56
CA HIS A 132 -18.27 -8.41 2.13
C HIS A 132 -17.70 -7.51 1.03
N PHE A 133 -17.24 -8.10 -0.08
CA PHE A 133 -16.76 -7.36 -1.23
C PHE A 133 -17.88 -6.57 -1.89
N ALA A 134 -19.04 -7.19 -2.13
CA ALA A 134 -20.22 -6.52 -2.68
C ALA A 134 -20.68 -5.35 -1.79
N ALA A 135 -20.69 -5.53 -0.46
CA ALA A 135 -21.02 -4.45 0.47
C ALA A 135 -19.99 -3.31 0.47
N ALA A 136 -18.70 -3.61 0.26
CA ALA A 136 -17.67 -2.60 0.14
C ALA A 136 -17.83 -1.79 -1.17
N VAL A 137 -18.13 -2.44 -2.30
CA VAL A 137 -18.45 -1.76 -3.56
C VAL A 137 -19.71 -0.88 -3.43
N ASP A 138 -20.75 -1.39 -2.76
CA ASP A 138 -21.98 -0.62 -2.50
C ASP A 138 -21.69 0.64 -1.67
N ARG A 139 -20.85 0.50 -0.63
CA ARG A 139 -20.41 1.64 0.20
C ARG A 139 -19.62 2.67 -0.59
N LEU A 140 -18.64 2.24 -1.40
CA LEU A 140 -17.79 3.14 -2.18
C LEU A 140 -18.59 3.89 -3.26
N SER A 141 -19.64 3.27 -3.81
CA SER A 141 -20.51 3.87 -4.82
C SER A 141 -21.71 4.62 -4.25
N GLY A 142 -21.85 4.73 -2.93
CA GLY A 142 -23.01 5.37 -2.30
C GLY A 142 -24.35 4.71 -2.65
N GLY A 143 -24.38 3.39 -2.90
CA GLY A 143 -25.61 2.67 -3.23
C GLY A 143 -25.87 2.46 -4.73
N GLN A 144 -25.07 3.08 -5.60
CA GLN A 144 -25.38 3.17 -7.04
C GLN A 144 -24.96 1.93 -7.84
N HIS A 145 -23.90 1.25 -7.41
CA HIS A 145 -23.29 0.14 -8.18
C HIS A 145 -23.32 -1.20 -7.45
N LYS A 146 -24.51 -1.61 -7.00
CA LYS A 146 -24.71 -2.90 -6.33
C LYS A 146 -24.29 -4.10 -7.18
N ILE A 147 -23.61 -5.06 -6.53
CA ILE A 147 -23.25 -6.36 -7.13
C ILE A 147 -24.29 -7.41 -6.71
N ASN A 148 -24.85 -8.12 -7.69
CA ASN A 148 -25.72 -9.27 -7.43
C ASN A 148 -24.88 -10.48 -7.02
N LEU A 149 -25.10 -10.97 -5.80
CA LEU A 149 -24.36 -12.10 -5.23
C LEU A 149 -24.53 -13.39 -6.03
N THR A 150 -25.68 -13.62 -6.66
CA THR A 150 -25.92 -14.82 -7.48
C THR A 150 -24.98 -14.89 -8.68
N ASN A 151 -24.60 -13.74 -9.24
CA ASN A 151 -23.72 -13.65 -10.40
C ASN A 151 -22.26 -13.34 -10.02
N TYR A 152 -21.95 -13.18 -8.73
CA TYR A 152 -20.65 -12.71 -8.26
C TYR A 152 -19.50 -13.55 -8.80
N ASN A 153 -19.55 -14.87 -8.61
CA ASN A 153 -18.46 -15.75 -9.01
C ASN A 153 -18.20 -15.69 -10.52
N ARG A 154 -19.26 -15.62 -11.33
CA ARG A 154 -19.16 -15.52 -12.79
C ARG A 154 -18.54 -14.19 -13.23
N ASP A 155 -18.99 -13.08 -12.63
CA ASP A 155 -18.68 -11.75 -13.13
C ASP A 155 -17.42 -11.14 -12.50
N TYR A 156 -17.09 -11.53 -11.26
CA TYR A 156 -16.06 -10.88 -10.43
C TYR A 156 -15.19 -11.85 -9.62
N GLY A 157 -15.56 -13.13 -9.50
CA GLY A 157 -14.83 -14.09 -8.66
C GLY A 157 -13.35 -14.25 -9.04
N TYR A 158 -13.02 -14.06 -10.32
CA TYR A 158 -11.64 -14.11 -10.80
C TYR A 158 -10.77 -12.92 -10.31
N LEU A 159 -11.39 -11.76 -10.02
CA LEU A 159 -10.66 -10.55 -9.64
C LEU A 159 -10.00 -10.67 -8.28
N GLU A 160 -10.56 -11.47 -7.37
CA GLU A 160 -9.96 -11.66 -6.05
C GLU A 160 -8.55 -12.24 -6.19
N THR A 161 -8.40 -13.38 -6.88
CA THR A 161 -7.11 -14.04 -7.09
C THR A 161 -6.19 -13.22 -7.99
N LEU A 162 -6.71 -12.71 -9.12
CA LEU A 162 -5.91 -11.93 -10.07
C LEU A 162 -5.24 -10.72 -9.40
N ILE A 163 -6.01 -9.97 -8.60
CA ILE A 163 -5.50 -8.77 -7.94
C ILE A 163 -4.58 -9.13 -6.77
N ASP A 164 -4.86 -10.20 -6.00
CA ASP A 164 -3.97 -10.69 -4.94
C ASP A 164 -2.57 -11.00 -5.52
N ASP A 165 -2.52 -11.71 -6.65
CA ASP A 165 -1.28 -12.11 -7.33
C ASP A 165 -0.52 -10.90 -7.88
N VAL A 166 -1.23 -9.94 -8.49
CA VAL A 166 -0.61 -8.71 -9.00
C VAL A 166 -0.05 -7.87 -7.85
N CYS A 167 -0.81 -7.66 -6.78
CA CYS A 167 -0.34 -6.95 -5.60
C CYS A 167 0.89 -7.62 -4.97
N ALA A 168 0.91 -8.95 -4.90
CA ALA A 168 2.08 -9.70 -4.42
C ALA A 168 3.32 -9.49 -5.31
N LYS A 169 3.16 -9.47 -6.64
CA LYS A 169 4.24 -9.17 -7.58
C LYS A 169 4.77 -7.75 -7.42
N LEU A 170 3.88 -6.76 -7.27
CA LEU A 170 4.27 -5.36 -7.05
C LEU A 170 5.02 -5.20 -5.72
N ASP A 171 4.59 -5.88 -4.66
CA ASP A 171 5.31 -5.92 -3.38
C ASP A 171 6.71 -6.51 -3.51
N ALA A 172 6.82 -7.68 -4.15
CA ALA A 172 8.11 -8.34 -4.35
C ALA A 172 9.10 -7.45 -5.13
N THR A 173 8.57 -6.67 -6.09
CA THR A 173 9.36 -5.74 -6.91
C THR A 173 9.72 -4.47 -6.15
N GLY A 174 8.78 -3.88 -5.42
CA GLY A 174 8.94 -2.56 -4.80
C GLY A 174 9.62 -2.58 -3.43
N LEU A 175 9.44 -3.64 -2.64
CA LEU A 175 10.02 -3.73 -1.30
C LEU A 175 11.50 -4.12 -1.32
N GLY A 176 11.99 -4.76 -2.38
CA GLY A 176 13.39 -5.19 -2.50
C GLY A 176 14.38 -4.02 -2.37
N PRO A 177 14.26 -2.95 -3.17
CA PRO A 177 15.14 -1.78 -3.08
C PRO A 177 15.11 -1.08 -1.71
N VAL A 178 13.94 -1.02 -1.07
CA VAL A 178 13.81 -0.48 0.30
C VAL A 178 14.50 -1.40 1.30
N ALA A 179 14.32 -2.72 1.19
CA ALA A 179 14.96 -3.69 2.06
C ALA A 179 16.50 -3.64 1.97
N GLN A 180 17.06 -3.30 0.81
CA GLN A 180 18.50 -3.19 0.60
C GLN A 180 19.15 -2.02 1.34
N VAL A 181 18.40 -0.95 1.65
CA VAL A 181 18.96 0.20 2.38
C VAL A 181 18.87 0.07 3.90
N LEU A 182 18.04 -0.85 4.41
CA LEU A 182 17.87 -1.07 5.85
C LEU A 182 19.11 -1.58 6.61
N PRO A 183 19.99 -2.46 6.08
CA PRO A 183 21.19 -2.87 6.80
C PRO A 183 22.13 -1.68 7.04
N ARG A 184 22.25 -0.80 6.05
CA ARG A 184 23.06 0.43 6.15
C ARG A 184 22.53 1.37 7.24
N ILE A 185 21.21 1.43 7.44
CA ILE A 185 20.60 2.17 8.54
C ILE A 185 20.93 1.50 9.89
N ALA A 186 20.83 0.19 9.99
CA ALA A 186 21.18 -0.55 11.21
C ALA A 186 22.65 -0.37 11.62
N GLU A 187 23.57 -0.33 10.64
CA GLU A 187 24.99 -0.02 10.85
C GLU A 187 25.18 1.40 11.40
N LEU A 188 24.47 2.40 10.86
CA LEU A 188 24.52 3.79 11.34
C LEU A 188 24.01 3.94 12.78
N GLN A 189 23.08 3.08 13.19
CA GLN A 189 22.53 3.05 14.55
C GLN A 189 23.41 2.28 15.55
N GLY A 190 24.53 1.68 15.12
CA GLY A 190 25.42 0.90 15.98
C GLY A 190 24.84 -0.44 16.44
N ALA A 191 23.86 -0.98 15.70
CA ALA A 191 23.14 -2.21 16.04
C ALA A 191 23.69 -3.47 15.34
N ALA A 192 24.93 -3.42 14.84
CA ALA A 192 25.59 -4.50 14.10
C ALA A 192 26.29 -5.51 15.02
#